data_AF-A0A7V3T0W2-F1
#
_entry.id   AF-A0A7V3T0W2-F1
#
_cell.length_a   1.000
_cell.length_b   1.000
_cell.length_c   1.000
_cell.angle_alpha   90.00
_cell.angle_beta   90.00
_cell.angle_gamma   90.00
#
_symmetry.space_group_name_H-M   'P 1'
#
loop_
_entity.id
_entity.type
_entity.pdbx_description
1 polymer ?
#
loop_
_entity_poly.entity_id
_entity_poly.type
_entity_poly.pdbx_seq_one_letter_code
_entity_poly.pdbx_strand_id
1 'polypeptide(L)' 'MENISQDMVIRQSLLNSIDREELLVKKYDEYNKYIEDTDTKDMLNEFQETAKEHIALLKDKLVKLKV' A
#
# COMPACT_ATOMS: atom_id res chain seq x y z
N MET A 1 20.81 22.32 3.26
CA MET A 1 19.40 22.73 3.04
C MET A 1 18.72 21.90 1.96
N GLU A 2 19.41 21.46 0.91
CA GLU A 2 18.83 20.60 -0.15
C GLU A 2 18.32 19.23 0.38
N ASN A 3 19.06 18.56 1.27
CA ASN A 3 18.68 17.24 1.79
C ASN A 3 17.34 17.24 2.55
N ILE A 4 17.06 18.27 3.37
CA ILE A 4 15.81 18.36 4.15
C ILE A 4 14.59 18.43 3.20
N SER A 5 14.73 19.11 2.07
CA SER A 5 13.67 19.19 1.07
C SER A 5 13.46 17.87 0.36
N GLN A 6 14.52 17.13 0.05
CA GLN A 6 14.43 15.82 -0.63
C GLN A 6 13.82 14.76 0.30
N ASP A 7 14.25 14.70 1.55
CA ASP A 7 13.71 13.77 2.55
C ASP A 7 12.23 14.03 2.82
N MET A 8 11.80 15.29 2.83
CA MET A 8 10.40 15.65 2.97
C MET A 8 9.56 15.17 1.78
N VAL A 9 10.06 15.32 0.55
CA VAL A 9 9.39 14.84 -0.66
C VAL A 9 9.30 13.32 -0.67
N ILE A 10 10.39 12.62 -0.33
CA ILE A 10 10.42 11.16 -0.24
C ILE A 10 9.44 10.68 0.83
N ARG A 11 9.44 11.30 2.01
CA ARG A 11 8.52 10.97 3.09
C ARG A 11 7.06 11.12 2.64
N GLN A 12 6.72 12.23 2.00
CA GLN A 12 5.35 12.45 1.53
C GLN A 12 4.95 11.45 0.44
N SER A 13 5.87 11.12 -0.47
CA SER A 13 5.65 10.10 -1.49
C SER A 13 5.36 8.72 -0.87
N LEU A 14 6.17 8.31 0.12
CA LEU A 14 5.96 7.05 0.84
C LEU A 14 4.62 7.01 1.58
N LEU A 15 4.24 8.10 2.25
CA LEU A 15 2.95 8.21 2.94
C LEU A 15 1.78 8.09 1.94
N ASN A 16 1.83 8.83 0.83
CA ASN A 16 0.80 8.77 -0.20
C ASN A 16 0.67 7.37 -0.81
N SER A 17 1.79 6.65 -0.99
CA SER A 17 1.78 5.27 -1.47
C SER A 17 1.14 4.32 -0.46
N ILE A 18 1.43 4.47 0.84
CA ILE A 18 0.78 3.69 1.90
C ILE A 18 -0.73 3.93 1.88
N ASP A 19 -1.17 5.18 1.81
CA ASP A 19 -2.60 5.53 1.79
C ASP A 19 -3.32 4.88 0.60
N ARG A 20 -2.66 4.82 -0.57
CA ARG A 20 -3.20 4.17 -1.76
C ARG A 20 -3.31 2.66 -1.62
N GLU A 21 -2.29 2.00 -1.08
CA GLU A 21 -2.33 0.56 -0.83
C GLU A 21 -3.40 0.21 0.22
N GLU A 22 -3.53 1.00 1.29
CA GLU A 22 -4.58 0.82 2.30
C GLU A 22 -5.98 1.02 1.71
N LEU A 23 -6.15 1.94 0.75
CA LEU A 23 -7.39 2.08 -0.02
C LEU A 23 -7.64 0.86 -0.91
N LEU A 24 -6.61 0.33 -1.56
CA LEU A 24 -6.68 -0.85 -2.44
C LEU A 24 -7.19 -2.08 -1.66
N VAL A 25 -6.60 -2.33 -0.49
CA VAL A 25 -7.02 -3.41 0.42
C VAL A 25 -8.51 -3.31 0.76
N LYS A 26 -8.98 -2.11 1.13
CA LYS A 26 -10.41 -1.87 1.42
C LYS A 26 -11.30 -2.09 0.20
N LYS A 27 -10.81 -1.77 -1.00
CA LYS A 27 -11.55 -1.96 -2.24
C LYS A 27 -11.66 -3.43 -2.61
N TYR A 28 -10.61 -4.23 -2.42
CA TYR A 28 -10.67 -5.67 -2.61
C TYR A 28 -11.67 -6.33 -1.65
N ASP A 29 -11.66 -5.94 -0.37
CA ASP A 29 -12.67 -6.40 0.61
C ASP A 29 -14.10 -6.04 0.18
N GLU A 30 -14.29 -4.86 -0.41
CA GLU A 30 -15.58 -4.43 -0.93
C GLU A 30 -16.01 -5.24 -2.16
N TYR A 31 -15.12 -5.46 -3.12
CA TYR A 31 -15.40 -6.19 -4.36
C TYR A 31 -15.67 -7.68 -4.11
N ASN A 32 -14.92 -8.31 -3.18
CA ASN A 32 -15.09 -9.71 -2.82
C ASN A 32 -16.51 -10.05 -2.30
N LYS A 33 -17.26 -9.05 -1.81
CA LYS A 33 -18.65 -9.22 -1.37
C LYS A 33 -19.64 -9.44 -2.53
N TYR A 34 -19.30 -8.97 -3.72
CA TYR A 34 -20.21 -8.95 -4.88
C TYR A 34 -19.79 -9.89 -6.00
N ILE A 35 -18.53 -10.35 -5.98
CA ILE A 35 -18.04 -11.34 -6.95
C ILE A 35 -18.53 -12.72 -6.50
N GLU A 36 -18.97 -13.54 -7.44
CA GLU A 36 -19.34 -14.94 -7.20
C GLU A 36 -18.30 -15.90 -7.75
N ASP A 37 -17.65 -15.50 -8.85
CA ASP A 37 -16.59 -16.25 -9.53
C ASP A 37 -15.37 -16.48 -8.64
N THR A 38 -15.06 -17.76 -8.41
CA THR A 38 -13.98 -18.17 -7.48
C THR A 38 -12.61 -17.78 -7.99
N ASP A 39 -12.34 -17.92 -9.29
CA ASP A 39 -11.04 -17.59 -9.89
C ASP A 39 -10.75 -16.09 -9.73
N THR A 40 -11.76 -15.25 -9.96
CA THR A 40 -11.66 -13.80 -9.74
C THR A 40 -11.46 -13.47 -8.26
N LYS A 41 -12.15 -14.15 -7.34
CA LYS A 41 -11.95 -13.95 -5.89
C LYS A 41 -10.52 -14.29 -5.46
N ASP A 42 -10.01 -15.42 -5.93
CA ASP A 42 -8.67 -15.87 -5.57
C ASP A 42 -7.62 -14.87 -6.08
N MET A 43 -7.79 -14.38 -7.31
CA MET A 43 -6.95 -13.30 -7.85
C MET A 43 -7.03 -12.01 -7.00
N LEU A 44 -8.23 -11.59 -6.58
CA LEU A 44 -8.36 -10.40 -5.73
C LEU A 44 -7.75 -10.59 -4.34
N ASN A 45 -7.83 -11.81 -3.78
CA ASN A 45 -7.19 -12.13 -2.52
C ASN A 45 -5.66 -12.07 -2.64
N GLU A 46 -5.09 -12.61 -3.72
CA GLU A 46 -3.65 -12.50 -3.99
C GLU A 46 -3.19 -11.04 -4.12
N PHE A 47 -3.96 -10.20 -4.84
CA PHE A 47 -3.68 -8.78 -4.95
C PHE A 47 -3.80 -8.06 -3.61
N GLN A 48 -4.76 -8.45 -2.77
CA GLN A 48 -4.92 -7.89 -1.44
C GLN A 48 -3.74 -8.23 -0.52
N GLU A 49 -3.26 -9.47 -0.55
CA GLU A 49 -2.07 -9.86 0.21
C GLU A 49 -0.81 -9.13 -0.28
N THR A 50 -0.64 -9.02 -1.60
CA THR A 50 0.45 -8.23 -2.20
C THR A 50 0.43 -6.76 -1.75
N ALA A 51 -0.75 -6.13 -1.71
CA ALA A 51 -0.89 -4.76 -1.21
C ALA A 51 -0.50 -4.63 0.28
N LYS A 52 -0.83 -5.64 1.11
CA LYS A 52 -0.41 -5.68 2.52
C LYS A 52 1.10 -5.80 2.67
N GLU A 53 1.75 -6.60 1.83
CA GLU A 53 3.21 -6.70 1.77
C GLU A 53 3.87 -5.38 1.38
N HIS A 54 3.32 -4.68 0.37
CA HIS A 54 3.78 -3.34 -0.01
C HIS A 54 3.67 -2.35 1.15
N ILE A 55 2.56 -2.34 1.88
CA ILE A 55 2.38 -1.48 3.06
C ILE A 55 3.48 -1.74 4.10
N ALA A 56 3.77 -3.01 4.39
CA ALA A 56 4.81 -3.39 5.34
C ALA A 56 6.19 -2.89 4.90
N LEU A 57 6.53 -3.09 3.62
CA LEU A 57 7.77 -2.62 3.02
C LEU A 57 7.90 -1.08 3.06
N LEU A 58 6.83 -0.36 2.73
CA LEU A 58 6.83 1.10 2.73
C LEU A 58 6.93 1.67 4.16
N LYS A 59 6.29 1.02 5.14
CA LYS A 59 6.41 1.39 6.56
C LYS A 59 7.84 1.19 7.06
N ASP A 60 8.51 0.09 6.69
CA ASP A 60 9.93 -0.13 7.01
C ASP A 60 10.83 0.95 6.39
N LYS A 61 10.62 1.30 5.11
CA LYS A 61 11.36 2.40 4.46
C LYS A 61 11.14 3.75 5.15
N LEU A 62 9.92 4.02 5.61
CA LEU A 62 9.58 5.27 6.30
C LEU A 62 10.25 5.37 7.68
N VAL A 63 10.39 4.24 8.40
CA VAL A 63 11.16 4.17 9.65
C VAL A 63 12.63 4.47 9.38
N LYS A 64 13.22 3.86 8.35
CA LYS A 64 14.63 4.08 7.97
C LYS A 64 14.94 5.52 7.55
N LEU A 65 13.95 6.24 7.00
CA LEU A 65 14.08 7.66 6.64
C LEU A 65 14.04 8.61 7.85
N LYS A 66 13.55 8.15 9.01
CA LYS A 66 13.51 8.94 10.26
C LYS A 66 14.76 8.77 11.13
N VAL A 67 15.73 7.97 10.70
CA VAL A 67 17.04 7.75 11.34
C VAL A 67 18.08 8.64 10.69
#